data_AF-A0A2M7Z5I9-F1
#
_entry.id   AF-A0A2M7Z5I9-F1
#
_cell.length_a   1.000
_cell.length_b   1.000
_cell.length_c   1.000
_cell.angle_alpha   90.00
_cell.angle_beta   90.00
_cell.angle_gamma   90.00
#
_symmetry.space_group_name_H-M   'P 1'
#
loop_
_entity.id
_entity.type
_entity.pdbx_description
1 polymer ?
#
loop_
_entity_poly.entity_id
_entity_poly.type
_entity_poly.pdbx_seq_one_letter_code
_entity_poly.pdbx_strand_id
1 'polypeptide(L)' 'NWKLKIENFKEGSVLITLPDYDKNLILAARNLPEVDTIWARNLNVLDLLTFKYLIMPKESIKVIKETFLKSIK' A
#
# COMPACT_ATOMS: atom_id res chain seq x y z
N ASN A 1 12.92 2.58 -18.80
CA ASN A 1 11.90 1.73 -19.45
C ASN A 1 10.91 1.23 -18.40
N TRP A 2 9.87 2.01 -18.10
CA TRP A 2 8.93 1.78 -16.98
C TRP A 2 7.88 0.72 -17.30
N LYS A 3 7.59 0.51 -18.60
CA LYS A 3 6.73 -0.57 -19.09
C LYS A 3 7.21 -1.96 -18.65
N LEU A 4 8.52 -2.21 -18.69
CA LEU A 4 9.12 -3.48 -18.21
C LEU A 4 8.96 -3.71 -16.69
N LYS A 5 8.85 -2.66 -15.88
CA LYS A 5 8.69 -2.79 -14.42
C LYS A 5 7.27 -3.14 -14.02
N ILE A 6 6.29 -2.64 -14.76
CA ILE A 6 4.86 -2.89 -14.51
C ILE A 6 4.44 -4.26 -15.06
N GLU A 7 5.11 -4.75 -16.12
CA GLU A 7 4.83 -6.06 -16.69
C GLU A 7 4.98 -7.23 -15.70
N ASN A 8 5.76 -7.03 -14.64
CA ASN A 8 5.94 -7.99 -13.55
C ASN A 8 4.79 -8.02 -12.53
N PHE A 9 3.85 -7.08 -12.56
CA PHE A 9 2.64 -7.09 -11.70
C PHE A 9 1.55 -8.03 -12.24
N LYS A 10 1.86 -8.89 -13.23
CA LYS A 10 0.89 -9.81 -13.82
C LYS A 10 0.48 -10.95 -12.88
N GLU A 11 1.30 -11.29 -11.89
CA GLU A 11 1.04 -12.42 -10.99
C GLU A 11 1.41 -12.08 -9.54
N GLY A 12 0.40 -12.03 -8.68
CA GLY A 12 0.54 -11.98 -7.22
C GLY A 12 -0.19 -10.83 -6.54
N SER A 13 -0.25 -10.91 -5.22
CA SER A 13 -1.02 -10.02 -4.36
C SER A 13 -0.39 -8.62 -4.22
N VAL A 14 -1.23 -7.60 -4.26
CA VAL A 14 -0.82 -6.18 -4.18
C VAL A 14 -1.50 -5.51 -3.00
N LEU A 15 -0.69 -4.86 -2.15
CA LEU A 15 -1.16 -4.00 -1.08
C LEU A 15 -0.97 -2.53 -1.47
N ILE A 16 -2.05 -1.76 -1.46
CA ILE A 16 -2.03 -0.32 -1.71
C ILE A 16 -2.14 0.40 -0.37
N THR A 17 -1.08 1.12 0.02
CA THR A 17 -1.05 1.87 1.27
C THR A 17 -1.46 3.33 1.05
N LEU A 18 -2.62 3.71 1.57
CA LEU A 18 -3.21 5.04 1.39
C LEU A 18 -2.79 6.02 2.50
N PRO A 19 -2.54 7.30 2.18
CA PRO A 19 -2.19 8.29 3.19
C PRO A 19 -3.36 8.63 4.10
N ASP A 20 -4.58 8.57 3.57
CA ASP A 20 -5.84 8.86 4.25
C ASP A 20 -6.96 8.00 3.67
N TYR A 21 -8.15 8.09 4.25
CA TYR A 21 -9.34 7.40 3.77
C TYR A 21 -9.80 7.91 2.40
N ASP A 22 -9.67 7.07 1.38
CA ASP A 22 -10.27 7.30 0.06
C ASP A 22 -11.30 6.21 -0.25
N LYS A 23 -12.57 6.54 -0.07
CA LYS A 23 -13.69 5.63 -0.31
C LYS A 23 -13.74 5.11 -1.75
N ASN A 24 -13.46 5.97 -2.74
CA ASN A 24 -13.58 5.59 -4.14
C ASN A 24 -12.50 4.58 -4.50
N LEU A 25 -11.28 4.81 -4.02
CA LEU A 25 -10.16 3.91 -4.27
C LEU A 25 -10.33 2.57 -3.56
N ILE A 26 -10.84 2.57 -2.31
CA ILE A 26 -11.16 1.34 -1.57
C ILE A 26 -12.23 0.52 -2.32
N LEU A 27 -13.30 1.17 -2.79
CA LEU A 27 -14.36 0.48 -3.54
C LEU A 27 -13.86 -0.07 -4.87
N ALA A 28 -12.98 0.66 -5.56
CA ALA A 28 -12.37 0.21 -6.81
C ALA A 28 -11.42 -0.97 -6.59
N ALA A 29 -10.55 -0.90 -5.58
CA ALA A 29 -9.60 -1.95 -5.25
C ALA A 29 -10.30 -3.25 -4.81
N ARG A 30 -11.40 -3.15 -4.06
CA ARG A 30 -12.21 -4.32 -3.66
C ARG A 30 -12.77 -5.10 -4.85
N ASN A 31 -12.90 -4.48 -6.02
CA ASN A 31 -13.35 -5.14 -7.24
C ASN A 31 -12.23 -5.91 -7.96
N LEU A 32 -10.97 -5.74 -7.54
CA LEU A 32 -9.81 -6.39 -8.12
C LEU A 32 -9.38 -7.58 -7.25
N PRO A 33 -9.30 -8.80 -7.80
CA PRO A 33 -8.81 -9.95 -7.05
C PRO A 33 -7.34 -9.74 -6.68
N GLU A 34 -6.95 -10.25 -5.50
CA GLU A 34 -5.58 -10.18 -4.95
C GLU A 34 -5.06 -8.76 -4.67
N VAL A 35 -5.91 -7.73 -4.77
CA VAL A 35 -5.57 -6.34 -4.41
C VAL A 35 -6.30 -5.95 -3.14
N ASP A 36 -5.56 -5.43 -2.17
CA ASP A 36 -6.14 -4.86 -0.96
C ASP A 36 -5.58 -3.46 -0.68
N THR A 37 -6.28 -2.72 0.16
CA THR A 37 -5.89 -1.37 0.57
C THR A 37 -5.80 -1.26 2.07
N ILE A 38 -4.79 -0.54 2.55
CA ILE A 38 -4.62 -0.26 3.98
C ILE A 38 -4.24 1.19 4.19
N TRP A 39 -4.62 1.77 5.32
CA TRP A 39 -4.13 3.09 5.69
C TRP A 39 -2.68 3.02 6.16
N ALA A 40 -1.88 4.01 5.76
CA ALA A 40 -0.47 4.15 6.12
C ALA A 40 -0.21 4.08 7.63
N ARG A 41 -1.12 4.64 8.43
CA ARG A 41 -1.05 4.59 9.90
C ARG A 41 -1.34 3.22 10.52
N ASN A 42 -2.00 2.32 9.78
CA ASN A 42 -2.39 0.98 10.23
C ASN A 42 -1.50 -0.11 9.62
N LEU A 43 -0.53 0.26 8.78
CA LEU A 43 0.37 -0.67 8.12
C LEU A 43 1.11 -1.53 9.16
N ASN A 44 1.02 -2.85 9.01
CA ASN A 44 1.68 -3.79 9.92
C ASN A 44 2.63 -4.74 9.15
N VAL A 45 3.46 -5.47 9.90
CA VAL A 45 4.47 -6.37 9.33
C VAL A 45 3.84 -7.60 8.67
N LEU A 46 2.73 -8.10 9.20
CA LEU A 46 2.03 -9.25 8.63
C LEU A 46 1.52 -8.94 7.22
N ASP A 47 0.91 -7.76 7.02
CA ASP A 47 0.45 -7.32 5.72
C ASP A 47 1.63 -7.19 4.75
N LEU A 48 2.74 -6.59 5.19
CA LEU A 48 3.94 -6.44 4.36
C LEU A 48 4.53 -7.78 3.89
N LEU A 49 4.40 -8.85 4.68
CA LEU A 49 4.88 -10.18 4.33
C LEU A 49 3.84 -11.01 3.56
N THR A 50 2.55 -10.68 3.69
CA THR A 50 1.44 -11.38 3.04
C THR A 50 1.33 -11.00 1.56
N PHE A 51 1.59 -9.74 1.23
CA PHE A 51 1.47 -9.23 -0.13
C PHE A 51 2.80 -9.25 -0.87
N LYS A 52 2.78 -9.70 -2.14
CA LYS A 52 3.99 -9.76 -2.98
C LYS A 52 4.49 -8.37 -3.37
N TYR A 53 3.56 -7.44 -3.58
CA TYR A 53 3.86 -6.08 -3.99
C TYR A 53 3.23 -5.05 -3.07
N LEU A 54 3.98 -3.96 -2.85
CA LEU A 54 3.54 -2.81 -2.07
C LEU A 54 3.54 -1.57 -2.94
N ILE A 55 2.38 -0.92 -3.07
CA ILE A 55 2.21 0.34 -3.77
C ILE A 55 1.86 1.42 -2.76
N MET A 56 2.61 2.53 -2.77
CA MET A 56 2.36 3.64 -1.87
C MET A 56 2.60 4.98 -2.55
N PRO A 57 1.63 5.91 -2.49
CA PRO A 57 1.85 7.33 -2.79
C PRO A 57 2.97 7.91 -1.92
N LYS A 58 3.63 8.96 -2.42
CA LYS A 58 4.69 9.65 -1.68
C LYS A 58 4.19 10.24 -0.37
N GLU A 59 2.91 10.59 -0.32
CA GLU A 59 2.21 11.14 0.83
C GLU A 59 2.09 10.10 1.95
N SER A 60 1.87 8.83 1.62
CA SER A 60 1.79 7.72 2.59
C SER A 60 3.09 7.55 3.36
N ILE A 61 4.24 7.80 2.72
CA ILE A 61 5.55 7.75 3.36
C ILE A 61 5.65 8.78 4.50
N LYS A 62 5.05 9.96 4.33
CA LYS A 62 5.05 11.00 5.38
C LYS A 62 4.28 10.51 6.61
N VAL A 63 3.10 9.94 6.40
CA VAL A 63 2.24 9.39 7.47
C VAL A 63 2.95 8.25 8.22
N ILE A 64 3.64 7.36 7.49
CA ILE A 64 4.45 6.28 8.11
C ILE A 64 5.55 6.87 8.99
N LYS A 65 6.30 7.86 8.48
CA LYS A 65 7.36 8.51 9.27
C LYS A 65 6.80 9.16 10.54
N GLU A 66 5.69 9.86 10.43
CA GLU A 66 5.03 10.49 11.58
C GLU A 66 4.51 9.48 12.59
N THR A 67 3.98 8.33 12.14
CA THR A 67 3.38 7.32 13.01
C THR A 67 4.46 6.47 13.72
N PHE A 68 5.46 6.00 12.98
CA PHE A 68 6.39 4.98 13.50
C PHE A 68 7.74 5.55 13.99
N LEU A 69 8.23 6.66 13.44
CA LEU A 69 9.51 7.26 13.87
C LEU A 69 9.35 8.23 15.04
N LYS A 70 8.16 8.82 15.27
CA LYS A 70 7.94 9.75 16.40
C LYS A 70 8.02 9.08 17.77
N SER A 71 7.87 7.75 17.87
CA SER A 71 7.96 7.04 19.16
C SER A 71 9.40 6.94 19.70
N ILE A 72 10.39 7.31 18.90
CA ILE A 72 11.79 7.45 19.34
C ILE A 72 12.00 8.88 19.83
N LYS A 73 11.49 9.19 21.02
CA LYS A 73 11.84 10.39 21.79
C LYS A 73 12.02 10.04 23.26
#